data_AF-A0A1H0V0R3-F1
#
_entry.id   AF-A0A1H0V0R3-F1
#
_cell.length_a   1.000
_cell.length_b   1.000
_cell.length_c   1.000
_cell.angle_alpha   90.00
_cell.angle_beta   90.00
_cell.angle_gamma   90.00
#
_symmetry.space_group_name_H-M   'P 1'
#
loop_
_entity.id
_entity.type
_entity.pdbx_description
1 polymer ?
#
loop_
_entity_poly.entity_id
_entity_poly.type
_entity_poly.pdbx_seq_one_letter_code
_entity_poly.pdbx_strand_id
1 'polypeptide(L)'
;MLQSRLMLLAAMGLAAQPFLAVAHIDRAAAVLKNVSEYAGRRCNTPPRGSGIIIGYYSGTTDNPIISFGGDEAPVFAVRCFTSLQECQGWLYTMRSKYNDGPSVLIRCERR
;
A
#
# COMPACT_ATOMS: atom_id res chain seq x y z
N MET A 1 10.16 -65.94 -28.64
CA MET A 1 11.39 -65.46 -29.29
C MET A 1 11.04 -64.31 -30.24
N LEU A 2 11.18 -63.08 -29.74
CA LEU A 2 11.48 -61.84 -30.49
C LEU A 2 11.78 -60.80 -29.40
N GLN A 3 12.93 -60.91 -28.74
CA GLN A 3 14.04 -59.97 -28.97
C GLN A 3 13.53 -58.53 -28.88
N SER A 4 13.53 -57.93 -27.70
CA SER A 4 14.77 -57.37 -27.13
C SER A 4 15.52 -56.60 -28.21
N ARG A 5 15.28 -55.27 -28.31
CA ARG A 5 16.21 -54.26 -28.87
C ARG A 5 15.64 -52.86 -29.18
N LEU A 6 14.55 -52.40 -28.56
CA LEU A 6 14.22 -50.96 -28.60
C LEU A 6 13.89 -50.36 -27.24
N MET A 7 14.53 -50.89 -26.19
CA MET A 7 14.60 -50.26 -24.85
C MET A 7 15.94 -49.55 -24.59
N LEU A 8 16.78 -49.33 -25.60
CA LEU A 8 18.02 -48.56 -25.44
C LEU A 8 18.22 -47.68 -26.66
N LEU A 9 17.75 -46.44 -26.60
CA LEU A 9 18.39 -45.29 -27.26
C LEU A 9 17.91 -44.03 -26.52
N ALA A 10 18.79 -43.56 -25.63
CA ALA A 10 18.94 -42.20 -25.12
C ALA A 10 17.69 -41.57 -24.45
N ALA A 11 17.51 -41.48 -23.13
CA ALA A 11 18.46 -41.48 -22.01
C ALA A 11 19.72 -40.64 -22.27
N MET A 12 19.55 -39.34 -22.50
CA MET A 12 20.50 -38.28 -22.11
C MET A 12 19.99 -36.94 -22.65
N GLY A 13 19.48 -36.08 -21.78
CA GLY A 13 19.16 -34.70 -22.18
C GLY A 13 17.99 -34.02 -21.47
N LEU A 14 17.73 -34.32 -20.19
CA LEU A 14 16.82 -33.50 -19.36
C LEU A 14 17.35 -33.45 -17.92
N ALA A 15 18.63 -33.13 -17.79
CA ALA A 15 19.27 -32.79 -16.53
C ALA A 15 19.96 -31.43 -16.68
N ALA A 16 19.18 -30.41 -17.03
CA ALA A 16 19.57 -29.01 -16.96
C ALA A 16 18.35 -28.24 -16.48
N GLN A 17 18.14 -28.26 -15.17
CA GLN A 17 17.25 -27.32 -14.51
C GLN A 17 17.81 -25.91 -14.79
N PRO A 18 16.93 -24.92 -14.94
CA PRO A 18 16.78 -24.08 -13.78
C PRO A 18 15.35 -24.17 -13.32
N PHE A 19 15.21 -24.50 -12.03
CA PHE A 19 14.27 -23.86 -11.14
C PHE A 19 13.63 -22.67 -11.85
N LEU A 20 12.39 -22.86 -12.33
CA LEU A 20 11.47 -21.76 -12.38
C LEU A 20 11.43 -21.30 -10.92
N ALA A 21 12.30 -20.36 -10.60
CA ALA A 21 12.03 -19.35 -9.62
C ALA A 21 10.69 -18.78 -10.11
N VAL A 22 9.61 -19.38 -9.63
CA VAL A 22 8.52 -18.62 -9.08
C VAL A 22 9.23 -17.67 -8.12
N ALA A 23 9.73 -16.57 -8.68
CA ALA A 23 9.64 -15.31 -8.01
C ALA A 23 8.16 -15.29 -7.65
N HIS A 24 7.88 -15.72 -6.42
CA HIS A 24 6.86 -15.09 -5.63
C HIS A 24 7.24 -13.62 -5.79
N ILE A 25 6.64 -13.00 -6.80
CA ILE A 25 6.40 -11.59 -6.77
C ILE A 25 5.57 -11.51 -5.51
N ASP A 26 6.25 -11.26 -4.39
CA ASP A 26 5.66 -10.68 -3.22
C ASP A 26 5.03 -9.42 -3.77
N ARG A 27 3.80 -9.59 -4.27
CA ARG A 27 2.93 -8.50 -4.61
C ARG A 27 2.98 -7.70 -3.33
N ALA A 28 3.54 -6.50 -3.42
CA ALA A 28 3.40 -5.47 -2.42
C ALA A 28 1.92 -5.06 -2.22
N ALA A 29 0.96 -5.94 -2.52
CA ALA A 29 -0.18 -6.22 -1.68
C ALA A 29 0.27 -6.76 -0.30
N ALA A 30 1.25 -6.10 0.33
CA ALA A 30 1.39 -6.13 1.76
C ALA A 30 0.07 -5.58 2.26
N VAL A 31 -0.77 -6.49 2.77
CA VAL A 31 -2.06 -6.28 3.42
C VAL A 31 -2.22 -4.82 3.77
N LEU A 32 -2.90 -4.07 2.90
CA LEU A 32 -3.40 -2.74 3.22
C LEU A 32 -4.34 -3.01 4.38
N LYS A 33 -3.80 -2.97 5.59
CA LYS A 33 -4.55 -3.13 6.83
C LYS A 33 -5.73 -2.18 6.67
N ASN A 34 -6.94 -2.62 6.98
CA ASN A 34 -8.10 -1.73 7.09
C ASN A 34 -7.82 -0.77 8.24
N VAL A 35 -7.03 0.26 7.97
CA VAL A 35 -6.63 1.28 8.92
C VAL A 35 -7.78 2.27 8.96
N SER A 36 -8.30 2.56 10.15
CA SER A 36 -9.38 3.53 10.32
C SER A 36 -8.95 4.92 9.83
N GLU A 37 -9.90 5.73 9.36
CA GLU A 37 -9.67 7.16 9.08
C GLU A 37 -9.21 7.93 10.34
N TYR A 38 -9.50 7.38 11.53
CA TYR A 38 -9.09 7.92 12.83
C TYR A 38 -7.81 7.30 13.38
N ALA A 39 -7.12 6.45 12.61
CA ALA A 39 -5.88 5.84 13.05
C ALA A 39 -4.76 6.87 13.30
N GLY A 40 -3.81 6.46 14.11
CA GLY A 40 -2.76 7.35 14.61
C GLY A 40 -3.29 8.32 15.67
N ARG A 41 -2.37 9.01 16.33
CA ARG A 41 -2.70 9.99 17.36
C ARG A 41 -2.82 11.38 16.74
N ARG A 42 -3.77 12.20 17.23
CA ARG A 42 -3.66 13.65 17.00
C ARG A 42 -2.39 14.13 17.66
N CYS A 43 -1.61 14.94 16.96
CA CYS A 43 -0.35 15.42 17.47
C CYS A 43 -0.05 16.81 16.93
N ASN A 44 0.64 17.60 17.75
CA ASN A 44 1.43 18.73 17.27
C ASN A 44 2.66 18.18 16.54
N THR A 45 3.27 19.00 15.68
CA THR A 45 4.47 18.62 14.92
C THR A 45 5.57 18.11 15.86
N PRO A 46 5.95 16.81 15.76
CA PRO A 46 7.01 16.24 16.59
C PRO A 46 8.37 16.93 16.37
N PRO A 47 9.24 16.92 17.40
CA PRO A 47 10.62 17.35 17.27
C PRO A 47 11.35 16.60 16.16
N ARG A 48 12.30 17.28 15.52
CA ARG A 48 13.19 16.62 14.55
C ARG A 48 14.05 15.57 15.27
N GLY A 49 14.27 14.43 14.62
CA GLY A 49 14.97 13.27 15.16
C GLY A 49 14.13 12.38 16.09
N SER A 50 12.84 12.67 16.29
CA SER A 50 11.98 11.85 17.16
C SER A 50 11.65 10.48 16.58
N GLY A 51 11.84 10.29 15.27
CA GLY A 51 11.49 9.04 14.58
C GLY A 51 9.99 8.84 14.37
N ILE A 52 9.16 9.75 14.90
CA ILE A 52 7.71 9.75 14.72
C ILE A 52 7.39 10.08 13.26
N ILE A 53 6.42 9.36 12.69
CA ILE A 53 5.93 9.63 11.34
C ILE A 53 4.70 10.52 11.43
N ILE A 54 4.72 11.67 10.77
CA ILE A 54 3.54 12.51 10.58
C ILE A 54 2.90 12.14 9.24
N GLY A 55 1.61 11.83 9.25
CA GLY A 55 0.76 11.77 8.08
C GLY A 55 0.01 13.08 7.88
N TYR A 56 0.03 13.60 6.66
CA TYR A 56 -0.74 14.75 6.20
C TYR A 56 -1.72 14.30 5.14
N TYR A 57 -2.97 14.69 5.27
CA TYR A 57 -3.99 14.49 4.24
C TYR A 57 -4.77 15.79 4.03
N SER A 58 -5.02 16.10 2.77
CA SER A 58 -5.90 17.20 2.34
C SER A 58 -6.75 16.71 1.18
N GLY A 59 -8.05 16.99 1.24
CA GLY A 59 -9.01 16.60 0.22
C GLY A 59 -10.35 17.27 0.44
N THR A 60 -11.37 16.75 -0.23
CA THR A 60 -12.74 17.22 -0.15
C THR A 60 -13.71 16.04 -0.05
N THR A 61 -14.93 16.34 0.40
CA THR A 61 -16.04 15.39 0.48
C THR A 61 -17.33 16.09 0.11
N ASP A 62 -18.35 15.35 -0.28
CA ASP A 62 -19.69 15.91 -0.51
C ASP A 62 -20.18 16.68 0.73
N ASN A 63 -20.70 17.89 0.54
CA ASN A 63 -21.25 18.68 1.63
C ASN A 63 -22.61 18.09 2.06
N PRO A 64 -22.74 17.58 3.30
CA PRO A 64 -23.97 16.93 3.76
C PRO A 64 -25.16 17.89 3.88
N ILE A 65 -24.92 19.21 3.88
CA ILE A 65 -25.96 20.24 4.06
C ILE A 65 -26.60 20.62 2.73
N ILE A 66 -25.87 20.51 1.61
CA ILE A 66 -26.27 21.05 0.31
C ILE A 66 -26.32 19.90 -0.70
N SER A 67 -27.45 19.20 -0.80
CA SER A 67 -27.63 18.07 -1.74
C SER A 67 -27.78 18.48 -3.21
N PHE A 68 -27.73 19.77 -3.54
CA PHE A 68 -27.99 20.32 -4.88
C PHE A 68 -26.73 20.78 -5.62
N GLY A 69 -25.63 20.05 -5.44
CA GLY A 69 -24.49 20.05 -6.37
C GLY A 69 -23.77 21.40 -6.52
N GLY A 70 -22.71 21.60 -5.75
CA GLY A 70 -21.80 22.71 -6.01
C GLY A 70 -20.74 22.92 -4.93
N ASP A 71 -21.06 22.58 -3.68
CA ASP A 71 -20.16 22.82 -2.56
C ASP A 71 -19.60 21.50 -2.04
N GLU A 72 -18.29 21.31 -2.18
CA GLU A 72 -17.59 20.25 -1.44
C GLU A 72 -17.11 20.80 -0.09
N ALA A 73 -17.19 19.98 0.96
CA ALA A 73 -16.63 20.31 2.26
C ALA A 73 -15.14 19.94 2.29
N PRO A 74 -14.24 20.85 2.75
CA PRO A 74 -12.82 20.54 2.84
C PRO A 74 -12.55 19.54 3.98
N VAL A 75 -11.64 18.61 3.71
CA VAL A 75 -11.14 17.62 4.66
C VAL A 75 -9.64 17.82 4.84
N PHE A 76 -9.21 18.11 6.07
CA PHE A 76 -7.80 18.19 6.44
C PHE A 76 -7.53 17.36 7.69
N ALA A 77 -6.51 16.52 7.64
CA ALA A 77 -6.14 15.68 8.77
C ALA A 77 -4.62 15.54 8.91
N VAL A 78 -4.17 15.66 10.16
CA VAL A 78 -2.78 15.41 10.56
C VAL A 78 -2.76 14.40 11.70
N ARG A 79 -1.97 13.34 11.52
CA ARG A 79 -1.88 12.22 12.47
C ARG A 79 -0.43 11.80 12.66
N CYS A 80 -0.08 11.37 13.86
CA CYS A 80 1.22 10.77 14.14
C CYS A 80 1.12 9.25 14.28
N PHE A 81 2.12 8.57 13.73
CA PHE A 81 2.25 7.12 13.68
C PHE A 81 3.63 6.70 14.19
N THR A 82 3.70 5.45 14.68
CA THR A 82 4.96 4.84 15.12
C THR A 82 5.74 4.23 13.95
N SER A 83 5.09 4.00 12.81
CA SER A 83 5.71 3.40 11.64
C SER A 83 5.23 4.03 10.33
N LEU A 84 6.07 3.97 9.30
CA LEU A 84 5.75 4.48 7.97
C LEU A 84 4.60 3.67 7.34
N GLN A 85 4.57 2.36 7.60
CA GLN A 85 3.56 1.47 7.05
C GLN A 85 2.17 1.77 7.58
N GLU A 86 2.03 2.09 8.87
CA GLU A 86 0.74 2.55 9.43
C GLU A 86 0.29 3.87 8.81
N CYS A 87 1.21 4.82 8.64
CA CYS A 87 0.89 6.09 7.99
C CYS A 87 0.44 5.89 6.54
N GLN A 88 1.12 5.02 5.77
CA GLN A 88 0.73 4.70 4.39
C GLN A 88 -0.62 3.99 4.31
N GLY A 89 -0.91 3.07 5.24
CA GLY A 89 -2.22 2.44 5.34
C GLY A 89 -3.33 3.45 5.66
N TRP A 90 -3.08 4.37 6.60
CA TRP A 90 -4.00 5.46 6.89
C TRP A 90 -4.23 6.37 5.69
N LEU A 91 -3.16 6.78 4.97
CA LEU A 91 -3.29 7.58 3.77
C LEU A 91 -4.13 6.88 2.71
N TYR A 92 -3.90 5.58 2.47
CA TYR A 92 -4.73 4.82 1.54
C TYR A 92 -6.22 4.88 1.93
N THR A 93 -6.54 4.70 3.21
CA THR A 93 -7.93 4.83 3.68
C THR A 93 -8.49 6.23 3.40
N MET A 94 -7.75 7.29 3.73
CA MET A 94 -8.20 8.67 3.48
C MET A 94 -8.48 8.90 1.99
N ARG A 95 -7.54 8.48 1.12
CA ARG A 95 -7.65 8.60 -0.35
C ARG A 95 -8.76 7.75 -0.96
N SER A 96 -9.17 6.67 -0.28
CA SER A 96 -10.29 5.83 -0.71
C SER A 96 -11.66 6.40 -0.30
N LYS A 97 -11.69 7.33 0.66
CA LYS A 97 -12.92 7.92 1.22
C LYS A 97 -13.22 9.32 0.71
N TYR A 98 -12.20 10.07 0.33
CA TYR A 98 -12.28 11.49 0.04
C TYR A 98 -11.67 11.78 -1.34
N ASN A 99 -12.10 12.89 -1.94
CA ASN A 99 -11.52 13.39 -3.17
C ASN A 99 -10.16 14.04 -2.83
N ASP A 100 -9.08 13.53 -3.43
CA ASP A 100 -7.74 14.03 -3.14
C ASP A 100 -7.58 15.49 -3.55
N GLY A 101 -7.04 16.29 -2.63
CA GLY A 101 -6.60 17.65 -2.91
C GLY A 101 -5.20 17.68 -3.54
N PRO A 102 -4.48 18.80 -3.42
CA PRO A 102 -3.11 18.91 -3.92
C PRO A 102 -2.20 17.82 -3.32
N SER A 103 -1.61 16.98 -4.18
CA SER A 103 -0.79 15.83 -3.76
C SER A 103 0.41 16.21 -2.88
N VAL A 104 0.93 17.43 -3.00
CA VAL A 104 2.00 17.98 -2.16
C VAL A 104 1.63 18.05 -0.67
N LEU A 105 0.32 18.10 -0.37
CA LEU A 105 -0.24 18.11 0.98
C LEU A 105 -0.59 16.70 1.49
N ILE A 106 -0.38 15.65 0.67
CA ILE A 106 -0.70 14.26 1.00
C ILE A 106 0.60 13.47 1.11
N ARG A 107 1.09 13.25 2.33
CA ARG A 107 2.38 12.57 2.54
C ARG A 107 2.55 12.00 3.94
N CYS A 108 3.47 11.04 4.04
CA CYS A 108 4.05 10.59 5.30
C CYS A 108 5.47 11.15 5.43
N GLU A 109 5.77 11.77 6.57
CA GLU A 109 7.05 12.43 6.84
C GLU A 109 7.61 11.94 8.17
N ARG A 110 8.83 11.38 8.15
CA ARG A 110 9.56 11.07 9.39
C ARG A 110 10.19 12.34 9.94
N ARG A 111 10.04 12.58 11.23
CA ARG A 111 10.63 13.74 11.92
C ARG A 111 11.97 13.43 12.53
#